data_AF-A0A0Q6UTC4-F1
#
_entry.id   AF-A0A0Q6UTC4-F1
#
_cell.length_a   1.000
_cell.length_b   1.000
_cell.length_c   1.000
_cell.angle_alpha   90.00
_cell.angle_beta   90.00
_cell.angle_gamma   90.00
#
_symmetry.space_group_name_H-M   'P 1'
#
loop_
_entity.id
_entity.type
_entity.pdbx_description
1 polymer ?
#
loop_
_entity_poly.entity_id
_entity_poly.type
_entity_poly.pdbx_seq_one_letter_code
_entity_poly.pdbx_strand_id
1 'polypeptide(L)'
;MRAHRTVDDLAAFLPALDGAPRDVGVLRAVVRRPAAGQREVLEVGHLDVTEGLVGDTWSVRGSRRTPDGSAHPDMQLNIMSHPLVEFLAQDPEREPLAGDQMFLDLDLSHANLPPWSELHIGGPEGSVVVVTDQPHSGCGKFIARFGKDALAFVNGPEGKPRRLRGLCAKVVRPGPVRPGDEVVVVRPDAGAASGGT
;
A
#
# COMPACT_ATOMS: atom_id res chain seq x y z
N MET A 1 16.21 -21.42 -4.24
CA MET A 1 15.53 -20.12 -4.46
C MET A 1 14.43 -20.36 -5.48
N ARG A 2 13.17 -20.04 -5.17
CA ARG A 2 12.07 -20.19 -6.14
C ARG A 2 12.29 -19.20 -7.30
N ALA A 3 11.92 -19.59 -8.51
CA ALA A 3 11.97 -18.68 -9.65
C ALA A 3 11.02 -17.50 -9.43
N HIS A 4 11.44 -16.30 -9.86
CA HIS A 4 10.56 -15.14 -9.87
C HIS A 4 9.44 -15.32 -10.90
N ARG A 5 8.29 -14.69 -10.64
CA ARG A 5 7.18 -14.65 -11.60
C ARG A 5 7.61 -13.90 -12.85
N THR A 6 7.30 -14.49 -14.00
CA THR A 6 7.53 -13.90 -15.31
C THR A 6 6.46 -12.85 -15.63
N VAL A 7 6.66 -12.09 -16.72
CA VAL A 7 5.63 -11.20 -17.26
C VAL A 7 4.36 -11.97 -17.63
N ASP A 8 4.49 -13.16 -18.22
CA ASP A 8 3.34 -13.98 -18.65
C ASP A 8 2.55 -14.50 -17.44
N ASP A 9 3.24 -14.93 -16.37
CA ASP A 9 2.60 -15.30 -15.11
C ASP A 9 1.77 -14.14 -14.53
N LEU A 10 2.31 -12.92 -14.57
CA LEU A 10 1.66 -11.72 -14.04
C LEU A 10 0.47 -11.29 -14.90
N ALA A 11 0.59 -11.35 -16.23
CA ALA A 11 -0.50 -11.09 -17.15
C ALA A 11 -1.64 -12.09 -16.96
N ALA A 12 -1.32 -13.38 -16.80
CA ALA A 12 -2.31 -14.43 -16.53
C ALA A 12 -3.00 -14.27 -15.17
N PHE A 13 -2.36 -13.60 -14.21
CA PHE A 13 -2.91 -13.37 -12.88
C PHE A 13 -3.80 -12.11 -12.77
N LEU A 14 -3.80 -11.22 -13.78
CA LEU A 14 -4.62 -10.00 -13.77
C LEU A 14 -6.10 -10.24 -13.47
N PRO A 15 -6.78 -11.28 -14.03
CA PRO A 15 -8.19 -11.52 -13.72
C PRO A 15 -8.47 -11.75 -12.24
N ALA A 16 -7.53 -12.36 -11.49
CA ALA A 16 -7.67 -12.54 -10.05
C ALA A 16 -7.57 -11.22 -9.30
N LEU A 17 -6.69 -10.31 -9.75
CA LEU A 17 -6.55 -8.96 -9.18
C LEU A 17 -7.75 -8.08 -9.51
N ASP A 18 -8.30 -8.19 -10.72
CA ASP A 18 -9.47 -7.44 -11.17
C ASP A 18 -10.76 -7.88 -10.47
N GLY A 19 -10.77 -9.09 -9.89
CA GLY A 19 -11.84 -9.61 -9.06
C GLY A 19 -11.79 -9.17 -7.58
N ALA A 20 -10.80 -8.35 -7.18
CA ALA A 20 -10.69 -7.87 -5.81
C ALA A 20 -11.91 -7.02 -5.39
N PRO A 21 -12.31 -7.05 -4.11
CA PRO A 21 -13.47 -6.28 -3.66
C PRO A 21 -13.21 -4.78 -3.81
N ARG A 22 -14.27 -4.04 -4.18
CA ARG A 22 -14.17 -2.60 -4.45
C ARG A 22 -14.58 -1.71 -3.29
N ASP A 23 -15.57 -2.14 -2.52
CA ASP A 23 -16.21 -1.31 -1.48
C ASP A 23 -15.85 -1.76 -0.06
N VAL A 24 -15.77 -3.06 0.16
CA VAL A 24 -15.44 -3.64 1.48
C VAL A 24 -14.40 -4.73 1.29
N GLY A 25 -13.18 -4.44 1.74
CA GLY A 25 -12.03 -5.35 1.70
C GLY A 25 -11.57 -5.75 3.09
N VAL A 26 -10.37 -6.33 3.16
CA VAL A 26 -9.78 -6.79 4.43
C VAL A 26 -8.31 -6.39 4.53
N LEU A 27 -7.89 -5.94 5.71
CA LEU A 27 -6.50 -5.78 6.06
C LEU A 27 -5.89 -7.16 6.31
N ARG A 28 -4.99 -7.61 5.44
CA ARG A 28 -4.39 -8.95 5.51
C ARG A 28 -3.12 -9.00 6.34
N ALA A 29 -2.31 -7.96 6.32
CA ALA A 29 -1.10 -7.89 7.12
C ALA A 29 -0.71 -6.44 7.45
N VAL A 30 -0.09 -6.27 8.63
CA VAL A 30 0.54 -5.02 9.06
C VAL A 30 2.02 -5.28 9.30
N VAL A 31 2.87 -4.48 8.68
CA VAL A 31 4.33 -4.67 8.72
C VAL A 31 5.02 -3.37 9.13
N ARG A 32 5.74 -3.42 10.25
CA ARG A 32 6.61 -2.33 10.71
C ARG A 32 8.02 -2.49 10.14
N ARG A 33 8.64 -1.36 9.78
CA ARG A 33 10.04 -1.30 9.29
C ARG A 33 10.87 -0.53 10.31
N PRO A 34 11.30 -1.16 11.42
CA PRO A 34 11.95 -0.46 12.55
C PRO A 34 13.35 0.03 12.21
N ALA A 35 14.01 -0.58 11.23
CA ALA A 35 15.31 -0.16 10.73
C ALA A 35 15.49 -0.52 9.25
N ALA A 36 16.58 -0.03 8.65
CA ALA A 36 16.95 -0.39 7.28
C ALA A 36 17.08 -1.92 7.13
N GLY A 37 16.25 -2.49 6.24
CA GLY A 37 16.25 -3.93 5.96
C GLY A 37 15.41 -4.79 6.91
N GLN A 38 15.12 -4.32 8.12
CA GLN A 38 14.32 -5.07 9.10
C GLN A 38 12.82 -5.01 8.80
N ARG A 39 12.11 -6.09 9.10
CA ARG A 39 10.66 -6.23 8.96
C ARG A 39 10.12 -6.93 10.19
N GLU A 40 8.99 -6.45 10.67
CA GLU A 40 8.28 -7.02 11.79
C GLU A 40 6.80 -7.09 11.42
N VAL A 41 6.25 -8.29 11.38
CA VAL A 41 4.81 -8.50 11.17
C VAL A 41 4.12 -8.29 12.51
N LEU A 42 3.08 -7.46 12.51
CA LEU A 42 2.38 -7.07 13.73
C LEU A 42 1.00 -7.74 13.78
N GLU A 43 0.69 -8.34 14.94
CA GLU A 43 -0.68 -8.72 15.31
C GLU A 43 -1.56 -7.48 15.53
N VAL A 44 -0.96 -6.38 16.00
CA VAL A 44 -1.62 -5.07 16.17
C VAL A 44 -0.66 -3.95 15.78
N GLY A 45 -1.01 -3.19 14.74
CA GLY A 45 -0.39 -1.90 14.43
C GLY A 45 -1.13 -0.77 15.11
N HIS A 46 -0.43 0.33 15.42
CA HIS A 46 -1.04 1.58 15.88
C HIS A 46 -0.75 2.66 14.85
N LEU A 47 -1.82 3.25 14.33
CA LEU A 47 -1.76 4.40 13.44
C LEU A 47 -1.85 5.69 14.23
N ASP A 48 -0.98 6.63 13.91
CA ASP A 48 -0.90 7.96 14.49
C ASP A 48 -0.81 9.02 13.38
N VAL A 49 -1.45 10.16 13.60
CA VAL A 49 -1.52 11.25 12.61
C VAL A 49 -0.17 11.92 12.35
N THR A 50 0.75 11.83 13.31
CA THR A 50 2.09 12.42 13.24
C THR A 50 3.12 11.36 12.82
N GLU A 51 3.06 10.17 13.40
CA GLU A 51 4.07 9.13 13.19
C GLU A 51 3.77 8.17 12.03
N GLY A 52 2.53 8.15 11.52
CA GLY A 52 2.08 7.13 10.57
C GLY A 52 1.88 5.80 11.30
N LEU A 53 2.59 4.73 10.91
CA LEU A 53 2.62 3.50 11.69
C LEU A 53 3.65 3.63 12.81
N VAL A 54 3.23 3.58 14.07
CA VAL A 54 4.11 3.79 15.23
C VAL A 54 5.29 2.81 15.23
N GLY A 55 6.50 3.36 15.33
CA GLY A 55 7.78 2.63 15.26
C GLY A 55 8.23 2.25 13.84
N ASP A 56 7.51 2.65 12.79
CA ASP A 56 8.03 2.59 11.42
C ASP A 56 9.05 3.71 11.18
N THR A 57 9.95 3.47 10.23
CA THR A 57 11.01 4.44 9.88
C THR A 57 10.56 5.52 8.91
N TRP A 58 9.28 5.63 8.53
CA TRP A 58 8.83 6.65 7.57
C TRP A 58 9.27 8.08 7.93
N SER A 59 9.06 8.52 9.18
CA SER A 59 9.30 9.91 9.61
C SER A 59 10.77 10.34 9.50
N VAL A 60 11.70 9.38 9.60
CA VAL A 60 13.14 9.60 9.46
C VAL A 60 13.66 9.35 8.04
N ARG A 61 12.79 8.96 7.10
CA ARG A 61 13.12 8.84 5.68
C ARG A 61 12.87 10.17 4.99
N GLY A 62 13.96 10.91 4.78
CA GLY A 62 13.90 12.16 4.02
C GLY A 62 13.30 11.97 2.62
N SER A 63 12.69 13.04 2.11
CA SER A 63 12.06 13.07 0.80
C SER A 63 12.64 14.20 -0.05
N ARG A 64 12.88 13.93 -1.33
CA ARG A 64 13.23 15.01 -2.28
C ARG A 64 12.02 15.85 -2.69
N ARG A 65 10.81 15.48 -2.23
CA ARG A 65 9.55 16.17 -2.54
C ARG A 65 9.22 17.27 -1.52
N THR A 66 9.95 17.32 -0.42
CA THR A 66 9.84 18.37 0.60
C THR A 66 11.02 19.34 0.47
N PRO A 67 10.82 20.66 0.58
CA PRO A 67 11.90 21.64 0.44
C PRO A 67 13.03 21.49 1.46
N ASP A 68 12.70 21.06 2.68
CA ASP A 68 13.63 20.87 3.80
C ASP A 68 14.24 19.46 3.86
N GLY A 69 13.87 18.59 2.92
CA GLY A 69 14.33 17.20 2.87
C GLY A 69 13.69 16.27 3.90
N SER A 70 12.71 16.74 4.68
CA SER A 70 11.97 15.93 5.67
C SER A 70 11.11 14.84 5.01
N ALA A 71 10.56 13.91 5.80
CA ALA A 71 9.62 12.93 5.26
C ALA A 71 8.36 13.63 4.71
N HIS A 72 7.87 13.20 3.54
CA HIS A 72 6.70 13.81 2.93
C HIS A 72 5.41 13.39 3.66
N PRO A 73 4.61 14.31 4.22
CA PRO A 73 3.44 13.99 5.05
C PRO A 73 2.39 13.15 4.33
N ASP A 74 2.19 13.37 3.03
CA ASP A 74 1.27 12.55 2.22
C ASP A 74 1.82 11.17 1.82
N MET A 75 2.95 10.72 2.39
CA MET A 75 3.58 9.43 2.10
C MET A 75 3.81 8.59 3.36
N GLN A 76 3.05 8.85 4.44
CA GLN A 76 3.15 8.17 5.74
C GLN A 76 3.10 6.65 5.63
N LEU A 77 2.15 6.15 4.83
CA LEU A 77 1.88 4.74 4.69
C LEU A 77 2.06 4.31 3.23
N ASN A 78 2.69 3.17 3.03
CA ASN A 78 2.71 2.44 1.76
C ASN A 78 1.78 1.24 1.90
N ILE A 79 0.84 1.11 0.96
CA ILE A 79 -0.18 0.06 0.95
C ILE A 79 -0.09 -0.71 -0.36
N MET A 80 -0.02 -2.03 -0.30
CA MET A 80 0.06 -2.91 -1.47
C MET A 80 -1.08 -3.94 -1.48
N SER A 81 -1.47 -4.39 -2.68
CA SER A 81 -2.41 -5.50 -2.84
C SER A 81 -1.83 -6.79 -2.24
N HIS A 82 -2.57 -7.40 -1.32
CA HIS A 82 -2.19 -8.68 -0.73
C HIS A 82 -2.19 -9.82 -1.75
N PRO A 83 -3.25 -10.03 -2.57
CA PRO A 83 -3.21 -11.08 -3.60
C PRO A 83 -1.99 -11.01 -4.52
N LEU A 84 -1.55 -9.80 -4.89
CA LEU A 84 -0.35 -9.64 -5.70
C LEU A 84 0.94 -10.00 -4.94
N VAL A 85 1.12 -9.53 -3.70
CA VAL A 85 2.35 -9.83 -2.97
C VAL A 85 2.44 -11.33 -2.66
N GLU A 86 1.33 -11.97 -2.31
CA GLU A 86 1.23 -13.42 -2.08
C GLU A 86 1.66 -14.19 -3.35
N PHE A 87 1.14 -13.79 -4.52
CA PHE A 87 1.49 -14.38 -5.81
C PHE A 87 2.99 -14.24 -6.15
N LEU A 88 3.57 -13.06 -5.88
CA LEU A 88 4.99 -12.76 -6.13
C LEU A 88 5.93 -13.49 -5.15
N ALA A 89 5.58 -13.44 -3.86
CA ALA A 89 6.37 -13.95 -2.76
C ALA A 89 6.42 -15.48 -2.77
N GLN A 90 5.31 -16.14 -3.13
CA GLN A 90 5.15 -17.60 -3.17
C GLN A 90 5.40 -18.27 -1.80
N ASP A 91 5.52 -17.46 -0.76
CA ASP A 91 5.97 -17.80 0.58
C ASP A 91 5.57 -16.64 1.50
N PRO A 92 4.69 -16.85 2.49
CA PRO A 92 4.22 -15.80 3.39
C PRO A 92 5.36 -15.07 4.12
N GLU A 93 6.45 -15.76 4.45
CA GLU A 93 7.59 -15.13 5.15
C GLU A 93 8.29 -14.06 4.28
N ARG A 94 8.08 -14.09 2.96
CA ARG A 94 8.67 -13.15 2.00
C ARG A 94 7.79 -11.96 1.68
N GLU A 95 6.51 -11.98 2.02
CA GLU A 95 5.59 -10.86 1.74
C GLU A 95 6.04 -9.53 2.37
N PRO A 96 6.53 -9.48 3.63
CA PRO A 96 7.04 -8.25 4.24
C PRO A 96 8.21 -7.62 3.48
N LEU A 97 8.88 -8.40 2.61
CA LEU A 97 9.97 -7.92 1.78
C LEU A 97 9.50 -6.96 0.67
N ALA A 98 8.20 -6.87 0.35
CA ALA A 98 7.66 -5.78 -0.49
C ALA A 98 7.99 -4.40 0.09
N GLY A 99 8.06 -4.31 1.43
CA GLY A 99 8.48 -3.10 2.13
C GLY A 99 7.38 -2.07 2.31
N ASP A 100 6.14 -2.50 2.20
CA ASP A 100 4.92 -1.76 2.46
C ASP A 100 4.45 -2.02 3.89
N GLN A 101 3.75 -1.06 4.50
CA GLN A 101 3.30 -1.19 5.88
C GLN A 101 1.97 -1.93 6.01
N MET A 102 1.14 -1.92 4.96
CA MET A 102 -0.18 -2.52 4.99
C MET A 102 -0.43 -3.30 3.70
N PHE A 103 -1.03 -4.48 3.83
CA PHE A 103 -1.41 -5.32 2.70
C PHE A 103 -2.91 -5.54 2.72
N LEU A 104 -3.59 -5.11 1.66
CA LEU A 104 -5.05 -5.15 1.59
C LEU A 104 -5.52 -6.14 0.52
N ASP A 105 -6.57 -6.88 0.85
CA ASP A 105 -7.40 -7.56 -0.13
C ASP A 105 -8.52 -6.59 -0.55
N LEU A 106 -8.18 -5.73 -1.51
CA LEU A 106 -9.01 -4.63 -2.03
C LEU A 106 -8.49 -4.21 -3.40
N ASP A 107 -9.38 -3.77 -4.29
CA ASP A 107 -9.02 -3.12 -5.54
C ASP A 107 -8.39 -1.75 -5.26
N LEU A 108 -7.07 -1.64 -5.43
CA LEU A 108 -6.31 -0.40 -5.18
C LEU A 108 -6.21 0.53 -6.39
N SER A 109 -6.87 0.18 -7.51
CA SER A 109 -6.77 0.90 -8.77
C SER A 109 -7.13 2.36 -8.65
N HIS A 110 -6.60 3.18 -9.56
CA HIS A 110 -6.97 4.59 -9.65
C HIS A 110 -8.47 4.79 -9.91
N ALA A 111 -9.10 3.86 -10.64
CA ALA A 111 -10.53 3.90 -10.91
C ALA A 111 -11.38 3.59 -9.68
N ASN A 112 -10.88 2.74 -8.77
CA ASN A 112 -11.60 2.42 -7.54
C ASN A 112 -11.32 3.40 -6.40
N LEU A 113 -10.06 3.80 -6.24
CA LEU A 113 -9.57 4.65 -5.17
C LEU A 113 -8.92 5.92 -5.74
N PRO A 114 -9.70 6.88 -6.27
CA PRO A 114 -9.14 8.18 -6.64
C PRO A 114 -8.44 8.82 -5.41
N PRO A 115 -7.46 9.72 -5.63
CA PRO A 115 -6.86 10.48 -4.53
C PRO A 115 -7.94 11.06 -3.63
N TRP A 116 -7.65 11.05 -2.33
CA TRP A 116 -8.53 11.50 -1.24
C TRP A 116 -9.68 10.56 -0.91
N SER A 117 -9.70 9.34 -1.46
CA SER A 117 -10.55 8.27 -0.92
C SER A 117 -10.10 7.89 0.49
N GLU A 118 -11.06 7.69 1.38
CA GLU A 118 -10.84 7.22 2.74
C GLU A 118 -10.98 5.70 2.81
N LEU A 119 -10.11 5.07 3.61
CA LEU A 119 -10.19 3.68 3.99
C LEU A 119 -10.44 3.63 5.50
N HIS A 120 -11.65 3.20 5.87
CA HIS A 120 -12.10 3.04 7.25
C HIS A 120 -11.79 1.62 7.69
N ILE A 121 -10.93 1.46 8.70
CA ILE A 121 -10.34 0.18 9.08
C ILE A 121 -10.80 -0.20 10.48
N GLY A 122 -11.45 -1.35 10.63
CA GLY A 122 -11.96 -1.83 11.91
C GLY A 122 -13.32 -1.24 12.31
N GLY A 123 -14.15 -0.87 11.33
CA GLY A 123 -15.52 -0.38 11.52
C GLY A 123 -15.65 1.15 11.67
N PRO A 124 -16.85 1.66 11.96
CA PRO A 124 -17.17 3.09 11.91
C PRO A 124 -16.32 3.99 12.83
N GLU A 125 -15.88 3.47 13.97
CA GLU A 125 -15.03 4.15 14.96
C GLU A 125 -13.55 3.76 14.84
N GLY A 126 -13.20 2.94 13.84
CA GLY A 126 -11.84 2.43 13.64
C GLY A 126 -10.88 3.47 13.06
N SER A 127 -9.67 3.06 12.69
CA SER A 127 -8.70 4.00 12.09
C SER A 127 -9.14 4.44 10.70
N VAL A 128 -8.74 5.65 10.28
CA VAL A 128 -8.99 6.13 8.91
C VAL A 128 -7.69 6.60 8.28
N VAL A 129 -7.42 6.07 7.09
CA VAL A 129 -6.32 6.53 6.23
C VAL A 129 -6.89 7.06 4.93
N VAL A 130 -6.23 8.07 4.38
CA VAL A 130 -6.63 8.71 3.13
C VAL A 130 -5.58 8.42 2.06
N VAL A 131 -6.03 7.90 0.92
CA VAL A 131 -5.20 7.71 -0.27
C VAL A 131 -4.73 9.07 -0.77
N THR A 132 -3.44 9.23 -1.05
CA THR A 132 -2.89 10.52 -1.52
C THR A 132 -2.59 10.50 -3.01
N ASP A 133 -2.32 11.67 -3.58
CA ASP A 133 -1.88 11.82 -4.97
C ASP A 133 -0.40 11.48 -5.18
N GLN A 134 0.33 11.13 -4.11
CA GLN A 134 1.74 10.82 -4.19
C GLN A 134 1.96 9.44 -4.81
N PRO A 135 2.85 9.31 -5.82
CA PRO A 135 3.08 8.04 -6.46
C PRO A 135 3.85 7.09 -5.54
N HIS A 136 3.50 5.80 -5.61
CA HIS A 136 4.27 4.73 -5.00
C HIS A 136 4.92 3.86 -6.08
N SER A 137 6.21 4.11 -6.36
CA SER A 137 6.99 3.38 -7.37
C SER A 137 7.94 2.38 -6.75
N GLY A 138 8.20 1.26 -7.44
CA GLY A 138 9.11 0.23 -6.96
C GLY A 138 10.57 0.69 -6.99
N CYS A 139 11.43 0.02 -6.22
CA CYS A 139 12.86 0.35 -6.11
C CYS A 139 13.77 -0.86 -6.35
N GLY A 140 15.09 -0.66 -6.39
CA GLY A 140 16.06 -1.74 -6.62
C GLY A 140 15.95 -2.93 -5.65
N LYS A 141 15.49 -2.70 -4.41
CA LYS A 141 15.23 -3.79 -3.45
C LYS A 141 14.09 -4.71 -3.93
N PHE A 142 13.07 -4.16 -4.60
CA PHE A 142 11.98 -4.95 -5.17
C PHE A 142 12.50 -5.89 -6.26
N ILE A 143 13.43 -5.43 -7.11
CA ILE A 143 14.09 -6.27 -8.12
C ILE A 143 14.83 -7.44 -7.45
N ALA A 144 15.64 -7.14 -6.43
CA ALA A 144 16.42 -8.16 -5.73
C ALA A 144 15.54 -9.23 -5.07
N ARG A 145 14.29 -8.89 -4.73
CA ARG A 145 13.36 -9.75 -3.98
C ARG A 145 12.36 -10.49 -4.85
N PHE A 146 11.87 -9.87 -5.92
CA PHE A 146 10.78 -10.39 -6.75
C PHE A 146 11.08 -10.39 -8.25
N GLY A 147 12.24 -9.89 -8.66
CA GLY A 147 12.70 -9.92 -10.05
C GLY A 147 12.43 -8.65 -10.84
N LYS A 148 13.12 -8.56 -11.99
CA LYS A 148 13.00 -7.42 -12.92
C LYS A 148 11.64 -7.39 -13.60
N ASP A 149 11.13 -8.55 -14.01
CA ASP A 149 9.82 -8.71 -14.66
C ASP A 149 8.71 -8.17 -13.77
N ALA A 150 8.69 -8.58 -12.49
CA ALA A 150 7.74 -8.05 -11.52
C ALA A 150 7.81 -6.52 -11.42
N LEU A 151 9.01 -5.95 -11.27
CA LEU A 151 9.14 -4.49 -11.21
C LEU A 151 8.65 -3.80 -12.50
N ALA A 152 9.04 -4.33 -13.66
CA ALA A 152 8.66 -3.77 -14.96
C ALA A 152 7.14 -3.82 -15.16
N PHE A 153 6.51 -4.93 -14.78
CA PHE A 153 5.08 -5.13 -14.90
C PHE A 153 4.27 -4.21 -13.99
N VAL A 154 4.60 -4.15 -12.69
CA VAL A 154 3.84 -3.32 -11.73
C VAL A 154 3.96 -1.82 -12.01
N ASN A 155 5.03 -1.39 -12.67
CA ASN A 155 5.22 0.00 -13.13
C ASN A 155 4.89 0.18 -14.63
N GLY A 156 4.39 -0.87 -15.29
CA GLY A 156 4.09 -0.91 -16.71
C GLY A 156 2.69 -0.35 -17.03
N PRO A 157 2.28 -0.41 -18.31
CA PRO A 157 0.98 0.09 -18.76
C PRO A 157 -0.20 -0.65 -18.11
N GLU A 158 -0.06 -1.96 -17.84
CA GLU A 158 -1.08 -2.74 -17.15
C GLU A 158 -1.10 -2.48 -15.63
N GLY A 159 0.09 -2.34 -15.03
CA GLY A 159 0.24 -2.24 -13.59
C GLY A 159 -0.08 -0.86 -13.00
N LYS A 160 0.26 0.22 -13.71
CA LYS A 160 0.05 1.59 -13.23
C LYS A 160 -1.42 1.94 -12.98
N PRO A 161 -2.37 1.71 -13.91
CA PRO A 161 -3.79 2.00 -13.68
C PRO A 161 -4.36 1.26 -12.46
N ARG A 162 -3.85 0.06 -12.18
CA ARG A 162 -4.24 -0.81 -11.06
C ARG A 162 -3.51 -0.51 -9.75
N ARG A 163 -2.51 0.38 -9.77
CA ARG A 163 -1.57 0.58 -8.66
C ARG A 163 -0.97 -0.72 -8.15
N LEU A 164 -0.51 -1.59 -9.04
CA LEU A 164 0.05 -2.89 -8.64
C LEU A 164 1.30 -2.78 -7.78
N ARG A 165 2.06 -1.69 -7.86
CA ARG A 165 3.13 -1.46 -6.87
C ARG A 165 2.55 -1.10 -5.50
N GLY A 166 1.39 -0.46 -5.46
CA GLY A 166 0.75 0.06 -4.26
C GLY A 166 0.43 1.54 -4.36
N LEU A 167 -0.01 2.11 -3.24
CA LEU A 167 -0.34 3.53 -3.09
C LEU A 167 0.30 4.14 -1.85
N CYS A 168 0.37 5.46 -1.83
CA CYS A 168 0.68 6.24 -0.64
C CYS A 168 -0.61 6.65 0.06
N ALA A 169 -0.59 6.65 1.39
CA ALA A 169 -1.69 7.12 2.22
C ALA A 169 -1.16 7.92 3.42
N LYS A 170 -2.05 8.67 4.06
CA LYS A 170 -1.81 9.34 5.34
C LYS A 170 -2.90 9.03 6.35
N VAL A 171 -2.55 9.07 7.63
CA VAL A 171 -3.49 8.83 8.74
C VAL A 171 -4.28 10.11 9.00
N VAL A 172 -5.61 10.00 9.08
CA VAL A 172 -6.49 11.14 9.44
C VAL A 172 -7.31 10.86 10.70
N ARG A 173 -7.54 9.58 11.04
CA ARG A 173 -8.05 9.17 12.36
C ARG A 173 -7.12 8.08 12.91
N PRO A 174 -6.46 8.33 14.07
CA PRO A 174 -5.54 7.38 14.65
C PRO A 174 -6.29 6.21 15.29
N GLY A 175 -5.57 5.12 15.58
CA GLY A 175 -6.13 3.97 16.25
C GLY A 175 -5.38 2.67 15.98
N PRO A 176 -5.78 1.57 16.64
CA PRO A 176 -5.24 0.26 16.35
C PRO A 176 -5.77 -0.26 15.01
N VAL A 177 -4.96 -1.10 14.35
CA VAL A 177 -5.34 -1.87 13.16
C VAL A 177 -4.77 -3.29 13.28
N ARG A 178 -5.51 -4.28 12.80
CA ARG A 178 -5.18 -5.71 12.94
C ARG A 178 -5.38 -6.45 11.62
N PRO A 179 -4.58 -7.48 11.33
CA PRO A 179 -4.95 -8.48 10.34
C PRO A 179 -6.36 -9.01 10.60
N GLY A 180 -7.20 -9.04 9.57
CA GLY A 180 -8.61 -9.41 9.64
C GLY A 180 -9.58 -8.24 9.80
N ASP A 181 -9.11 -7.02 10.09
CA ASP A 181 -9.99 -5.85 10.14
C ASP A 181 -10.65 -5.61 8.78
N GLU A 182 -11.96 -5.36 8.80
CA GLU A 182 -12.72 -4.90 7.65
C GLU A 182 -12.20 -3.52 7.21
N VAL A 183 -12.11 -3.32 5.90
CA VAL A 183 -11.72 -2.05 5.28
C VAL A 183 -12.86 -1.55 4.39
N VAL A 184 -13.55 -0.50 4.82
CA VAL A 184 -14.65 0.13 4.08
C VAL A 184 -14.12 1.33 3.31
N VAL A 185 -14.45 1.40 2.02
CA VAL A 185 -14.05 2.49 1.12
C VAL A 185 -15.09 3.59 1.12
N VAL A 186 -14.65 4.82 1.37
CA VAL A 186 -15.43 6.05 1.15
C VAL A 186 -14.72 6.88 0.09
N ARG A 187 -15.34 7.04 -1.07
CA ARG A 187 -14.76 7.80 -2.20
C ARG A 187 -15.17 9.28 -2.09
N PRO A 188 -14.33 10.22 -2.53
CA PRO A 188 -14.70 11.62 -2.57
C PRO A 188 -15.89 11.82 -3.52
N ASP A 189 -16.74 12.79 -3.21
CA ASP A 189 -17.81 13.21 -4.12
C ASP A 189 -17.21 13.67 -5.44
N ALA A 190 -17.80 13.22 -6.55
CA ALA A 190 -17.31 13.49 -7.91
C ALA A 190 -17.23 14.99 -8.27
N GLY A 191 -17.75 15.89 -7.42
CA GLY A 191 -17.79 17.35 -7.62
C GLY A 191 -16.76 18.17 -6.83
N ALA A 192 -15.94 17.58 -5.95
CA ALA A 192 -15.05 18.35 -5.06
C ALA A 192 -13.64 18.63 -5.62
N ALA A 193 -13.31 18.14 -6.82
CA ALA A 193 -11.95 18.20 -7.38
C ALA A 193 -11.54 19.57 -7.98
N SER A 194 -12.25 20.66 -7.67
CA SER A 194 -11.86 22.02 -8.09
C SER A 194 -11.89 22.97 -6.89
N GLY A 195 -10.79 23.03 -6.14
CA GLY A 195 -10.72 23.88 -4.96
C GLY A 195 -9.33 23.97 -4.34
N GLY A 196 -8.32 24.29 -5.14
CA GLY A 196 -7.00 24.67 -4.64
C GLY A 196 -6.45 25.77 -5.54
N THR A 197 -6.66 27.02 -5.14
CA THR A 197 -5.96 28.19 -5.70
C THR A 197 -4.78 28.51 -4.82
#